data_AF-A0A661CT48-F1
#
_entry.id   AF-A0A661CT48-F1
#
_cell.length_a   1.000
_cell.length_b   1.000
_cell.length_c   1.000
_cell.angle_alpha   90.00
_cell.angle_beta   90.00
_cell.angle_gamma   90.00
#
_symmetry.space_group_name_H-M   'P 1'
#
loop_
_entity.id
_entity.type
_entity.pdbx_description
1 polymer ?
#
loop_
_entity_poly.entity_id
_entity_poly.type
_entity_poly.pdbx_seq_one_letter_code
_entity_poly.pdbx_strand_id
1 'polypeptide(L)'
;MFERDVKTPEQALAYITDCTLATVASMAMLKSRKKGEFARQISIAQKSIDWMNQMGVDMSGTRAEDVMKVSGSVEAWVQPYIE
;
A
#
# COMPACT_ATOMS: atom_id res chain seq x y z
N MET A 1 -5.01 4.20 9.01
CA MET A 1 -5.32 3.34 10.18
C MET A 1 -4.28 3.54 11.29
N PHE A 2 -4.62 3.45 12.59
CA PHE A 2 -3.65 3.51 13.71
C PHE A 2 -3.43 2.13 14.34
N GLU A 3 -2.22 1.89 14.85
CA GLU A 3 -1.83 0.61 15.48
C GLU A 3 -2.77 0.19 16.63
N ARG A 4 -3.15 1.15 17.50
CA ARG A 4 -4.01 0.90 18.67
C ARG A 4 -5.41 0.38 18.33
N ASP A 5 -5.83 0.54 17.08
CA ASP A 5 -7.14 0.12 16.60
C ASP A 5 -7.13 -1.31 16.01
N VAL A 6 -5.94 -1.94 15.89
CA VAL A 6 -5.76 -3.29 15.39
C VAL A 6 -6.11 -4.32 16.48
N LYS A 7 -7.16 -5.11 16.22
CA LYS A 7 -7.66 -6.14 17.14
C LYS A 7 -7.80 -7.52 16.48
N THR A 8 -7.75 -7.60 15.16
CA THR A 8 -7.87 -8.86 14.40
C THR A 8 -6.73 -9.02 13.39
N PRO A 9 -6.45 -10.25 12.92
CA PRO A 9 -5.45 -10.49 11.88
C PRO A 9 -5.73 -9.73 10.58
N GLU A 10 -6.99 -9.58 10.20
CA GLU A 10 -7.41 -8.83 9.01
C GLU A 10 -7.06 -7.35 9.16
N GLN A 11 -7.34 -6.79 10.33
CA GLN A 11 -6.96 -5.42 10.69
C GLN A 11 -5.43 -5.24 10.72
N ALA A 12 -4.69 -6.26 11.16
CA ALA A 12 -3.23 -6.23 11.14
C ALA A 12 -2.69 -6.23 9.69
N LEU A 13 -3.27 -7.05 8.81
CA LEU A 13 -2.91 -7.04 7.39
C LEU A 13 -3.23 -5.69 6.74
N ALA A 14 -4.41 -5.14 7.01
CA ALA A 14 -4.80 -3.80 6.53
C ALA A 14 -3.81 -2.73 7.00
N TYR A 15 -3.47 -2.73 8.30
CA TYR A 15 -2.52 -1.78 8.89
C TYR A 15 -1.11 -1.87 8.27
N ILE A 16 -0.57 -3.08 8.14
CA ILE A 16 0.77 -3.30 7.56
C ILE A 16 0.79 -2.89 6.08
N THR A 17 -0.29 -3.18 5.35
CA THR A 17 -0.45 -2.76 3.94
C THR A 17 -0.45 -1.24 3.84
N ASP A 18 -1.18 -0.55 4.71
CA ASP A 18 -1.23 0.92 4.78
C ASP A 18 0.15 1.53 5.07
N CYS A 19 0.91 0.93 5.99
CA CYS A 19 2.27 1.36 6.31
C CYS A 19 3.23 1.16 5.13
N THR A 20 3.08 0.05 4.41
CA THR A 20 3.88 -0.26 3.22
C THR A 20 3.57 0.75 2.10
N LEU A 21 2.30 1.05 1.86
CA LEU A 21 1.88 2.08 0.89
C LEU A 21 2.39 3.47 1.25
N ALA A 22 2.38 3.83 2.55
CA ALA A 22 2.98 5.07 3.01
C ALA A 22 4.50 5.11 2.76
N THR A 23 5.20 3.99 2.94
CA THR A 23 6.62 3.86 2.61
C THR A 23 6.86 4.03 1.11
N VAL A 24 6.04 3.39 0.26
CA VAL A 24 6.11 3.53 -1.20
C VAL A 24 5.93 5.00 -1.60
N ALA A 25 4.91 5.69 -1.10
CA ALA A 25 4.69 7.11 -1.39
C ALA A 25 5.87 7.97 -0.92
N SER A 26 6.38 7.75 0.30
CA SER A 26 7.54 8.47 0.81
C SER A 26 8.79 8.25 -0.04
N MET A 27 9.02 7.03 -0.53
CA MET A 27 10.14 6.70 -1.41
C MET A 27 10.01 7.32 -2.79
N ALA A 28 8.79 7.40 -3.33
CA ALA A 28 8.52 7.97 -4.64
C ALA A 28 8.91 9.44 -4.70
N MET A 29 8.60 10.20 -3.63
CA MET A 29 8.91 11.62 -3.48
C MET A 29 10.41 11.93 -3.24
N LEU A 30 11.27 10.93 -3.06
CA LEU A 30 12.70 11.16 -2.89
C LEU A 30 13.34 11.57 -4.22
N LYS A 31 14.11 12.67 -4.20
CA LYS A 31 14.96 13.13 -5.33
C LYS A 31 15.84 12.02 -5.90
N SER A 32 16.32 11.10 -5.06
CA SER A 32 17.02 9.90 -5.49
C SER A 32 16.57 8.72 -4.63
N ARG A 33 16.05 7.68 -5.27
CA ARG A 33 15.58 6.44 -4.63
C ARG A 33 16.33 5.23 -5.18
N LYS A 34 16.56 4.23 -4.32
CA LYS A 34 17.10 2.93 -4.75
C LYS A 34 16.03 2.19 -5.56
N LYS A 35 16.20 2.14 -6.88
CA LYS A 35 15.22 1.55 -7.83
C LYS A 35 14.76 0.15 -7.43
N GLY A 36 15.70 -0.74 -7.05
CA GLY A 36 15.38 -2.11 -6.67
C GLY A 36 14.54 -2.22 -5.39
N GLU A 37 14.85 -1.44 -4.36
CA GLU A 37 14.05 -1.43 -3.13
C GLU A 37 12.68 -0.81 -3.36
N PHE A 38 12.61 0.26 -4.16
CA PHE A 38 11.32 0.88 -4.52
C PHE A 38 10.41 -0.11 -5.25
N ALA A 39 10.94 -0.82 -6.25
CA ALA A 39 10.21 -1.86 -6.97
C ALA A 39 9.79 -3.01 -6.04
N ARG A 40 10.66 -3.42 -5.10
CA ARG A 40 10.33 -4.42 -4.09
C ARG A 40 9.18 -3.98 -3.19
N GLN A 41 9.17 -2.73 -2.71
CA GLN A 41 8.10 -2.22 -1.86
C GLN A 41 6.76 -2.11 -2.62
N ILE A 42 6.78 -1.70 -3.89
CA ILE A 42 5.59 -1.74 -4.76
C ILE A 42 5.06 -3.17 -4.87
N SER A 43 5.94 -4.14 -5.14
CA SER A 43 5.56 -5.55 -5.28
C SER A 43 4.95 -6.13 -4.00
N ILE A 44 5.54 -5.82 -2.83
CA ILE A 44 5.01 -6.23 -1.53
C ILE A 44 3.63 -5.62 -1.30
N ALA A 45 3.48 -4.31 -1.49
CA ALA A 45 2.21 -3.62 -1.30
C ALA A 45 1.11 -4.17 -2.23
N GLN A 46 1.42 -4.37 -3.51
CA GLN A 46 0.48 -4.96 -4.46
C GLN A 46 0.04 -6.35 -4.02
N LYS A 47 1.00 -7.20 -3.62
CA LYS A 47 0.70 -8.56 -3.18
C LYS A 47 -0.19 -8.57 -1.93
N SER A 48 0.04 -7.66 -1.00
CA SER A 48 -0.79 -7.51 0.19
C SER A 48 -2.21 -7.07 -0.15
N ILE A 49 -2.39 -6.12 -1.08
CA ILE A 49 -3.72 -5.72 -1.57
C ILE A 49 -4.42 -6.90 -2.24
N ASP A 50 -3.72 -7.68 -3.07
CA ASP A 50 -4.28 -8.87 -3.71
C ASP A 50 -4.77 -9.87 -2.66
N TRP A 51 -4.00 -10.12 -1.60
CA TRP A 51 -4.42 -10.97 -0.49
C TRP A 51 -5.63 -10.42 0.25
N MET A 52 -5.66 -9.11 0.55
CA MET A 52 -6.82 -8.48 1.17
C MET A 52 -8.09 -8.68 0.33
N ASN A 53 -7.99 -8.50 -0.99
CA ASN A 53 -9.11 -8.71 -1.91
C ASN A 53 -9.56 -10.18 -1.95
N GLN A 54 -8.61 -11.12 -2.06
CA GLN A 54 -8.90 -12.56 -2.11
C GLN A 54 -9.50 -13.09 -0.79
N MET A 55 -9.09 -12.54 0.35
CA MET A 55 -9.53 -12.95 1.67
C MET A 55 -10.77 -12.19 2.16
N GLY A 56 -11.27 -11.21 1.39
CA GLY A 56 -12.42 -10.39 1.78
C GLY A 56 -12.13 -9.46 2.97
N VAL A 57 -10.88 -9.01 3.12
CA VAL A 57 -10.49 -8.05 4.16
C VAL A 57 -11.03 -6.67 3.80
N ASP A 58 -11.68 -6.02 4.77
CA ASP A 58 -12.19 -4.65 4.59
C ASP A 58 -11.04 -3.66 4.37
N MET A 59 -11.11 -2.93 3.26
CA MET A 59 -10.15 -1.89 2.87
C MET A 59 -10.66 -0.48 3.17
N SER A 60 -11.89 -0.33 3.66
CA SER A 60 -12.55 0.97 3.81
C SER A 60 -11.74 1.93 4.69
N GLY A 61 -11.48 3.13 4.19
CA GLY A 61 -10.70 4.16 4.87
C GLY A 61 -9.19 3.92 4.90
N THR A 62 -8.68 2.98 4.10
CA THR A 62 -7.25 2.72 3.92
C THR A 62 -6.73 3.27 2.59
N ARG A 63 -5.42 3.42 2.44
CA ARG A 63 -4.79 3.75 1.14
C ARG A 63 -4.98 2.63 0.13
N ALA A 64 -5.18 1.39 0.57
CA ALA A 64 -5.46 0.27 -0.33
C ALA A 64 -6.79 0.46 -1.08
N GLU A 65 -7.79 1.05 -0.42
CA GLU A 65 -9.04 1.44 -1.08
C GLU A 65 -8.79 2.47 -2.18
N ASP A 66 -7.95 3.47 -1.94
CA ASP A 66 -7.59 4.48 -2.93
C ASP A 66 -6.87 3.86 -4.14
N VAL A 67 -5.91 2.95 -3.90
CA VAL A 67 -5.21 2.22 -4.97
C VAL A 67 -6.21 1.48 -5.86
N MET A 68 -7.16 0.76 -5.25
CA MET A 68 -8.15 -0.03 -5.98
C MET A 68 -9.15 0.84 -6.75
N LYS A 69 -9.52 2.01 -6.21
CA LYS A 69 -10.47 2.93 -6.86
C LYS A 69 -9.88 3.76 -7.98
N VAL A 70 -8.64 4.23 -7.82
CA VAL A 70 -8.06 5.23 -8.72
C VAL A 70 -7.33 4.58 -9.90
N SER A 71 -6.55 3.52 -9.65
CA SER A 71 -5.57 3.04 -10.63
C SER A 71 -5.59 1.53 -10.84
N GLY A 72 -6.18 0.76 -9.92
CA GLY A 72 -6.23 -0.70 -9.97
C GLY A 72 -4.89 -1.41 -9.70
N SER A 73 -3.79 -0.66 -9.58
CA SER A 73 -2.48 -1.17 -9.19
C SER A 73 -1.66 -0.14 -8.41
N VAL A 74 -0.78 -0.61 -7.53
CA VAL A 74 0.14 0.23 -6.74
C VAL A 74 1.11 0.99 -7.64
N GLU A 75 1.55 0.37 -8.74
CA GLU A 75 2.46 1.00 -9.69
C GLU A 75 1.81 2.20 -10.39
N ALA A 76 0.56 2.06 -10.85
CA ALA A 76 -0.16 3.18 -11.44
C ALA A 76 -0.55 4.23 -10.39
N TRP A 77 -0.85 3.81 -9.16
CA TRP A 77 -1.17 4.71 -8.04
C TRP A 77 0.01 5.60 -7.66
N VAL A 78 1.24 5.11 -7.73
CA VAL A 78 2.43 5.85 -7.28
C VAL A 78 2.99 6.83 -8.33
N GLN A 79 2.56 6.74 -9.59
CA GLN A 79 3.11 7.60 -10.65
C GLN A 79 3.02 9.11 -10.39
N PRO A 80 1.91 9.66 -9.85
CA PRO A 80 1.82 11.09 -9.54
C PRO A 80 2.84 11.58 -8.50
N TYR A 81 3.45 10.69 -7.72
CA TYR A 81 4.45 11.02 -6.71
C TYR A 81 5.89 11.00 -7.25
N ILE A 82 6.08 10.51 -8.47
CA ILE A 82 7.37 10.46 -9.15
C ILE A 82 7.48 11.75 -9.95
N GLU A 83 7.85 12.85 -9.28
CA GLU A 83 8.27 14.09 -9.94
C GLU A 83 9.67 13.96 -10.58
#